data_AF-A0A143Z3U2-F1
#
_entry.id   AF-A0A143Z3U2-F1
#
_cell.length_a   1.000
_cell.length_b   1.000
_cell.length_c   1.000
_cell.angle_alpha   90.00
_cell.angle_beta   90.00
_cell.angle_gamma   90.00
#
_symmetry.space_group_name_H-M   'P 1'
#
loop_
_entity.id
_entity.type
_entity.pdbx_description
1 polymer ?
#
loop_
_entity_poly.entity_id
_entity_poly.type
_entity_poly.pdbx_seq_one_letter_code
_entity_poly.pdbx_strand_id
1 'polypeptide(L)'
;MAVADLLERKGCNEFTLLEDQLSVGSRLFEIWWYVYEGQNHILAKGKQHPNQLYFFLLEPGDLFAVDDFRIYLETGELKHPVAVRYKKNGK
;
A
#
# COMPACT_ATOMS: atom_id res chain seq x y z
N MET A 1 18.35 3.89 1.12
CA MET A 1 17.99 2.52 1.54
C MET A 1 16.92 2.02 0.58
N ALA A 2 17.18 0.89 -0.07
CA ALA A 2 16.20 0.20 -0.90
C ALA A 2 15.19 -0.52 0.01
N VAL A 3 13.91 -0.55 -0.40
CA VAL A 3 12.85 -1.20 0.40
C VAL A 3 13.00 -2.71 0.42
N ALA A 4 13.37 -3.32 -0.71
CA ALA A 4 13.65 -4.76 -0.79
C ALA A 4 14.67 -5.21 0.28
N ASP A 5 15.84 -4.56 0.34
CA ASP A 5 16.86 -4.86 1.36
C ASP A 5 16.34 -4.72 2.80
N LEU A 6 15.47 -3.74 3.05
CA LEU A 6 14.85 -3.55 4.37
C LEU A 6 13.93 -4.73 4.71
N LEU A 7 13.08 -5.13 3.77
CA LEU A 7 12.11 -6.21 3.95
C LEU A 7 12.81 -7.57 4.15
N GLU A 8 13.84 -7.85 3.37
CA GLU A 8 14.68 -9.06 3.52
C GLU A 8 15.36 -9.10 4.90
N ARG A 9 15.96 -7.99 5.35
CA ARG A 9 16.57 -7.90 6.69
C ARG A 9 15.56 -8.06 7.83
N LYS A 10 14.28 -7.79 7.56
CA LYS A 10 13.17 -8.01 8.50
C LYS A 10 12.58 -9.41 8.42
N GLY A 11 13.12 -10.28 7.55
CA GLY A 11 12.63 -11.64 7.37
C GLY A 11 11.31 -11.72 6.60
N CYS A 12 10.95 -10.68 5.86
CA CYS A 12 9.80 -10.74 4.95
C CYS A 12 10.22 -11.50 3.70
N ASN A 13 9.66 -12.70 3.50
CA ASN A 13 9.99 -13.56 2.36
C ASN A 13 9.03 -13.36 1.17
N GLU A 14 7.91 -12.67 1.40
CA GLU A 14 6.91 -12.38 0.38
C GLU A 14 6.71 -10.87 0.34
N PHE A 15 7.13 -10.25 -0.75
CA PHE A 15 6.90 -8.84 -1.01
C PHE A 15 6.91 -8.56 -2.51
N THR A 16 6.23 -7.49 -2.90
CA THR A 16 6.19 -7.03 -4.28
C THR A 16 6.07 -5.51 -4.33
N LEU A 17 6.73 -4.91 -5.33
CA LEU A 17 6.54 -3.50 -5.66
C LEU A 17 5.23 -3.37 -6.45
N LEU A 18 4.28 -2.60 -5.92
CA LEU A 18 3.00 -2.34 -6.57
C LEU A 18 3.07 -1.13 -7.51
N GLU A 19 3.78 -0.08 -7.09
CA GLU A 19 3.97 1.16 -7.85
C GLU A 19 5.29 1.81 -7.45
N ASP A 20 6.08 2.28 -8.42
CA ASP A 20 7.38 2.90 -8.18
C ASP A 20 7.32 4.44 -8.22
N GLN A 21 6.39 5.00 -8.98
CA GLN A 21 6.40 6.43 -9.34
C GLN A 21 5.06 7.10 -9.07
N LEU A 22 4.45 6.79 -7.93
CA LEU A 22 3.23 7.46 -7.52
C LEU A 22 3.53 8.91 -7.16
N SER A 23 3.11 9.82 -8.03
CA SER A 23 3.16 11.26 -7.77
C SER A 23 1.90 11.73 -7.04
N VAL A 24 2.09 12.43 -5.92
CA VAL A 24 1.02 13.09 -5.16
C VAL A 24 1.50 14.48 -4.76
N GLY A 25 0.91 15.51 -5.37
CA GLY A 25 1.40 16.89 -5.25
C GLY A 25 2.84 17.00 -5.75
N SER A 26 3.74 17.56 -4.93
CA SER A 26 5.18 17.65 -5.24
C SER A 26 6.00 16.44 -4.77
N ARG A 27 5.35 15.38 -4.26
CA ARG A 27 6.02 14.22 -3.69
C ARG A 27 5.94 13.00 -4.60
N LEU A 28 6.96 12.14 -4.49
CA LEU A 28 7.05 10.88 -5.22
C LEU A 28 7.19 9.72 -4.25
N PHE A 29 6.38 8.68 -4.46
CA PHE A 29 6.32 7.51 -3.60
C PHE A 29 6.53 6.21 -4.39
N GLU A 30 7.17 5.25 -3.72
CA GLU A 30 7.08 3.83 -4.06
C GLU A 30 6.13 3.13 -3.08
N ILE A 31 5.33 2.20 -3.56
CA ILE A 31 4.31 1.46 -2.82
C ILE A 31 4.62 -0.03 -2.93
N TRP A 32 4.69 -0.68 -1.78
CA TRP A 32 5.05 -2.09 -1.66
C TRP A 32 3.97 -2.84 -0.89
N TRP A 33 3.65 -4.04 -1.34
CA TRP A 33 2.96 -5.04 -0.52
C TRP A 33 3.97 -6.01 0.05
N TYR A 34 3.75 -6.46 1.28
CA TYR A 34 4.58 -7.49 1.92
C TYR A 34 3.82 -8.28 2.97
N VAL A 35 4.30 -9.49 3.26
CA VAL A 35 3.83 -10.33 4.37
C VAL A 35 4.83 -10.28 5.50
N TYR A 36 4.34 -9.99 6.71
CA TYR A 36 5.11 -10.03 7.94
C TYR A 36 4.26 -10.68 9.03
N GLU A 37 4.80 -11.67 9.74
CA GLU A 37 4.09 -12.44 10.78
C GLU A 37 2.74 -13.00 10.30
N GLY A 38 2.67 -13.41 9.03
CA GLY A 38 1.46 -13.98 8.40
C GLY A 38 0.38 -12.96 8.03
N GLN A 39 0.66 -11.67 8.17
CA GLN A 39 -0.28 -10.59 7.87
C GLN A 39 0.17 -9.78 6.65
N ASN A 40 -0.82 -9.34 5.87
CA ASN A 40 -0.61 -8.52 4.68
C ASN A 40 -0.44 -7.06 5.07
N HIS A 41 0.57 -6.41 4.51
CA HIS A 41 0.87 -5.03 4.80
C HIS A 41 1.14 -4.26 3.52
N ILE A 42 0.95 -2.94 3.60
CA ILE A 42 1.40 -1.98 2.61
C ILE A 42 2.44 -1.06 3.24
N LEU A 43 3.54 -0.83 2.52
CA LEU A 43 4.53 0.18 2.81
C LEU A 43 4.54 1.20 1.67
N ALA A 44 4.22 2.46 1.99
CA ALA A 44 4.47 3.58 1.09
C ALA A 44 5.70 4.36 1.57
N LYS A 45 6.70 4.50 0.69
CA LYS A 45 7.93 5.23 0.98
C LYS A 45 8.09 6.43 0.06
N GLY A 46 8.22 7.61 0.65
CA GLY A 46 8.63 8.82 -0.05
C GLY A 46 10.07 8.71 -0.55
N LYS A 47 10.31 9.09 -1.81
CA LYS A 47 11.63 9.06 -2.44
C LYS A 47 12.48 10.29 -2.14
N GLN A 48 11.89 11.35 -1.62
CA GLN A 48 12.60 12.57 -1.25
C GLN A 48 13.06 12.54 0.21
N HIS A 49 14.24 13.07 0.49
CA HIS A 49 14.76 13.20 1.85
C HIS A 49 14.13 14.43 2.56
N PRO A 50 13.70 14.31 3.83
CA PRO A 50 13.67 13.09 4.63
C PRO A 50 12.61 12.09 4.16
N ASN A 51 12.98 10.81 4.09
CA ASN A 51 12.08 9.75 3.62
C ASN A 51 10.88 9.65 4.55
N GLN A 52 9.68 9.80 4.00
CA GLN A 52 8.43 9.54 4.72
C GLN A 52 8.06 8.08 4.54
N LEU A 53 7.68 7.41 5.62
CA LEU A 53 7.26 6.02 5.59
C LEU A 53 5.84 5.93 6.15
N TYR A 54 4.96 5.26 5.42
CA TYR A 54 3.61 4.93 5.85
C TYR A 54 3.45 3.43 5.83
N PHE A 55 2.88 2.89 6.89
CA PHE A 55 2.67 1.46 7.07
C PHE A 55 1.19 1.22 7.32
N PHE A 56 0.62 0.28 6.57
CA PHE A 56 -0.77 -0.10 6.71
C PHE A 56 -0.84 -1.61 6.88
N LEU A 57 -1.56 -2.05 7.90
CA LEU A 57 -1.95 -3.44 8.08
C LEU A 57 -3.26 -3.66 7.32
N LEU A 58 -3.34 -4.70 6.51
CA LEU A 58 -4.56 -5.12 5.85
C LEU A 58 -5.21 -6.26 6.64
N GLU A 59 -6.43 -6.01 7.12
CA GLU A 59 -7.24 -7.03 7.78
C GLU A 59 -7.82 -8.03 6.75
N PRO A 60 -8.20 -9.24 7.18
CA PRO A 60 -8.85 -10.19 6.28
C PRO A 60 -10.10 -9.61 5.61
N GLY A 61 -10.06 -9.50 4.27
CA GLY A 61 -11.14 -8.94 3.46
C GLY A 61 -10.89 -7.50 2.99
N ASP A 62 -9.85 -6.84 3.52
CA ASP A 62 -9.41 -5.55 3.01
C ASP A 62 -8.87 -5.68 1.58
N LEU A 63 -9.15 -4.65 0.80
CA LEU A 63 -8.54 -4.43 -0.49
C LEU A 63 -7.75 -3.14 -0.43
N PHE A 64 -6.62 -3.12 -1.13
CA PHE A 64 -5.81 -1.93 -1.28
C PHE A 64 -5.49 -1.72 -2.75
N ALA A 65 -5.90 -0.57 -3.27
CA ALA A 65 -5.47 -0.03 -4.54
C ALA A 65 -4.50 1.13 -4.30
N VAL A 66 -3.58 1.35 -5.25
CA VAL A 66 -2.61 2.45 -5.16
C VAL A 66 -3.29 3.82 -5.00
N ASP A 67 -4.47 4.01 -5.60
CA ASP A 67 -5.26 5.24 -5.45
C ASP A 67 -5.81 5.44 -4.02
N ASP A 68 -5.98 4.38 -3.23
CA ASP A 68 -6.41 4.51 -1.83
C ASP A 68 -5.37 5.27 -1.00
N PHE A 69 -4.08 5.15 -1.34
CA PHE A 69 -3.03 5.94 -0.71
C PHE A 69 -3.11 7.42 -1.07
N ARG A 70 -3.55 7.77 -2.29
CA ARG A 70 -3.79 9.18 -2.66
C ARG A 70 -4.90 9.76 -1.79
N ILE A 71 -6.00 9.03 -1.67
CA ILE A 71 -7.14 9.42 -0.83
C ILE A 71 -6.67 9.59 0.62
N TYR A 72 -5.92 8.63 1.15
CA TYR A 72 -5.38 8.70 2.51
C TYR A 72 -4.53 9.95 2.76
N LEU A 73 -3.67 10.34 1.81
CA LEU A 73 -2.85 11.56 1.97
C LEU A 73 -3.69 12.84 2.03
N GLU A 74 -4.88 12.84 1.41
CA GLU A 74 -5.81 13.97 1.41
C GLU A 74 -6.73 13.98 2.63
N THR A 75 -7.22 12.82 3.05
CA THR A 75 -8.30 12.71 4.06
C THR A 75 -7.82 12.19 5.41
N GLY A 76 -6.67 11.51 5.47
CA GLY A 76 -6.22 10.73 6.61
C GLY A 76 -6.95 9.38 6.76
N GLU A 77 -7.86 9.04 5.85
CA GLU A 77 -8.68 7.83 5.90
C GLU A 77 -8.35 6.91 4.72
N LEU A 78 -8.06 5.65 5.01
CA LEU A 78 -8.12 4.57 4.03
C LEU A 78 -9.58 4.12 3.93
N LYS A 79 -10.27 4.47 2.84
CA LYS A 79 -11.54 3.82 2.49
C LYS A 79 -11.21 2.37 2.03
N HIS A 80 -12.06 1.35 2.22
CA HIS A 80 -13.46 1.29 1.82
C HIS A 80 -14.30 0.22 2.57
N PRO A 81 -15.63 0.39 2.67
CA PRO A 81 -16.53 -0.76 2.83
C PRO A 81 -16.37 -1.72 1.66
N VAL A 82 -16.22 -3.01 1.99
CA VAL A 82 -16.16 -4.15 1.07
C VAL A 82 -17.07 -3.91 -0.14
N ALA A 83 -16.51 -4.00 -1.35
CA ALA A 83 -17.28 -3.94 -2.58
C ALA A 83 -18.45 -4.95 -2.50
N VAL A 84 -19.67 -4.45 -2.28
CA VAL A 84 -20.88 -5.25 -2.44
C VAL A 84 -20.88 -5.66 -3.90
N ARG A 85 -20.66 -6.96 -4.16
CA ARG A 85 -20.76 -7.54 -5.50
C ARG A 85 -21.99 -6.95 -6.20
N TYR A 86 -21.80 -6.14 -7.23
CA TYR A 86 -22.82 -5.99 -8.25
C TYR A 86 -22.92 -7.34 -8.95
N LYS A 87 -23.79 -8.22 -8.44
CA LYS A 87 -24.40 -9.25 -9.28
C LYS A 87 -25.09 -8.49 -10.39
N LYS A 88 -24.48 -8.46 -11.57
CA LYS A 88 -25.22 -8.19 -12.80
C LYS A 88 -26.16 -9.38 -12.96
N ASN A 89 -27.35 -9.29 -12.35
CA ASN A 89 -28.45 -10.20 -12.65
C ASN A 89 -28.72 -10.05 -14.15
N GLY A 90 -28.68 -11.19 -14.84
CA GLY A 90 -28.71 -11.25 -16.28
C GLY A 90 -29.96 -10.62 -16.91
N LYS A 91 -29.75 -10.12 -18.12
CA LYS A 91 -30.57 -10.42 -19.28
C LYS A 91 -29.69 -10.38 -20.52
#